data_AF-A0A2D5QI01-F1
#
_entry.id   AF-A0A2D5QI01-F1
#
_cell.length_a   1.000
_cell.length_b   1.000
_cell.length_c   1.000
_cell.angle_alpha   90.00
_cell.angle_beta   90.00
_cell.angle_gamma   90.00
#
_symmetry.space_group_name_H-M   'P 1'
#
loop_
_entity.id
_entity.type
_entity.pdbx_description
1 polymer ?
#
loop_
_entity_poly.entity_id
_entity_poly.type
_entity_poly.pdbx_seq_one_letter_code
_entity_poly.pdbx_strand_id
1 'polypeptide(L)'
;MLQLCLITPLLGSLKNYVKYKSFNFLIFIRTFYIYALIQSIIQTNNIYLILILERWFFFGFKVIRSLIRNDYMRNRNKYIKKYKLIYPVQEDR
;
A
#
# COMPACT_ATOMS: atom_id res chain seq x y z
N MET A 1 -20.17 -5.81 14.20
CA MET A 1 -20.16 -5.50 12.74
C MET A 1 -19.19 -4.36 12.41
N LEU A 2 -19.38 -3.14 12.93
CA LEU A 2 -18.47 -2.00 12.67
C LEU A 2 -17.10 -2.06 13.39
N GLN A 3 -17.02 -2.72 14.55
CA GLN A 3 -15.82 -2.72 15.39
C GLN A 3 -14.60 -3.39 14.72
N LEU A 4 -14.81 -4.48 13.97
CA LEU A 4 -13.72 -5.18 13.27
C LEU A 4 -13.10 -4.33 12.16
N CYS A 5 -13.91 -3.53 11.46
CA CYS A 5 -13.45 -2.62 10.41
C CYS A 5 -12.72 -1.38 10.96
N LEU A 6 -12.83 -1.11 12.27
CA LEU A 6 -12.08 -0.03 12.94
C LEU A 6 -10.69 -0.48 13.40
N ILE A 7 -10.52 -1.77 13.70
CA ILE A 7 -9.25 -2.31 14.21
C ILE A 7 -8.16 -2.18 13.14
N THR A 8 -8.44 -2.50 11.88
CA THR A 8 -7.48 -2.40 10.78
C THR A 8 -6.95 -0.97 10.54
N PRO A 9 -7.78 0.08 10.41
CA PRO A 9 -7.29 1.45 10.27
C PRO A 9 -6.64 1.98 11.55
N LEU A 10 -7.10 1.59 12.74
CA LEU A 10 -6.44 1.94 14.01
C LEU A 10 -5.03 1.36 14.07
N LEU A 11 -4.85 0.06 13.82
CA LEU A 11 -3.54 -0.59 13.78
C LEU A 11 -2.64 -0.01 12.69
N GLY A 12 -3.20 0.29 11.52
CA GLY A 12 -2.48 0.94 10.42
C GLY A 12 -1.97 2.34 10.79
N SER A 13 -2.80 3.13 11.46
CA SER A 13 -2.43 4.47 11.94
C SER A 13 -1.42 4.43 13.09
N LEU A 14 -1.53 3.47 14.00
CA LEU A 14 -0.58 3.24 15.08
C LEU A 14 0.80 2.88 14.52
N LYS A 15 0.87 1.98 13.53
CA LYS A 15 2.12 1.66 12.84
C LYS A 15 2.74 2.89 12.17
N ASN A 16 1.92 3.75 11.56
CA ASN A 16 2.40 4.98 10.95
C ASN A 16 2.98 5.94 12.01
N TYR A 17 2.29 6.08 13.14
CA TYR A 17 2.75 6.87 14.27
C TYR A 17 4.08 6.34 14.85
N VAL A 18 4.23 5.02 15.03
CA VAL A 18 5.48 4.43 15.52
C VAL A 18 6.65 4.74 14.57
N LYS A 19 6.44 4.63 13.25
CA LYS A 19 7.51 4.80 12.25
C LYS A 19 7.87 6.26 11.97
N TYR A 20 6.89 7.15 11.89
CA TYR A 20 7.08 8.54 11.45
C TYR A 20 6.82 9.58 12.54
N LYS A 21 6.41 9.16 13.74
CA LYS A 21 6.02 10.01 14.88
C LYS A 21 4.90 11.01 14.56
N SER A 22 4.19 10.81 13.45
CA SER A 22 3.08 11.65 13.02
C SER A 22 1.83 10.81 12.76
N PHE A 23 0.69 11.36 13.17
CA PHE A 23 -0.61 10.80 12.85
C PHE A 23 -1.10 11.42 11.54
N ASN A 24 -1.21 10.60 10.48
CA ASN A 24 -1.70 11.07 9.20
C ASN A 24 -3.17 10.67 9.03
N PHE A 25 -4.06 11.63 9.28
CA PHE A 25 -5.51 11.42 9.23
C PHE A 25 -6.01 11.00 7.85
N LEU A 26 -5.34 11.42 6.77
CA LEU A 26 -5.68 11.01 5.40
C LEU A 26 -5.48 9.49 5.20
N ILE A 27 -4.45 8.92 5.83
CA ILE A 27 -4.19 7.47 5.77
C ILE A 27 -5.30 6.72 6.49
N PHE A 28 -5.78 7.26 7.62
CA PHE A 28 -6.88 6.68 8.38
C PHE A 28 -8.17 6.66 7.55
N ILE A 29 -8.63 7.81 7.06
CA ILE A 29 -9.88 7.94 6.26
C ILE A 29 -9.85 7.11 4.98
N ARG A 30 -8.72 7.05 4.28
CA ARG A 30 -8.61 6.32 3.01
C ARG A 30 -9.07 4.87 3.14
N THR A 31 -8.76 4.24 4.27
CA THR A 31 -9.11 2.83 4.53
C THR A 31 -10.63 2.66 4.69
N PHE A 32 -11.31 3.60 5.35
CA PHE A 32 -12.77 3.62 5.44
C PHE A 32 -13.43 3.80 4.08
N TYR A 33 -12.90 4.72 3.28
CA TYR A 33 -13.42 4.96 1.93
C TYR A 33 -13.35 3.69 1.07
N ILE A 34 -12.24 2.94 1.14
CA ILE A 34 -12.09 1.69 0.40
C ILE A 34 -13.07 0.62 0.91
N TYR A 35 -13.28 0.50 2.22
CA TYR A 35 -14.32 -0.40 2.75
C TYR A 35 -15.71 -0.04 2.24
N ALA A 36 -16.07 1.25 2.23
CA ALA A 36 -17.36 1.70 1.70
C ALA A 36 -17.50 1.40 0.20
N LEU A 37 -16.44 1.59 -0.58
CA LEU A 37 -16.43 1.35 -2.02
C LEU A 37 -16.60 -0.16 -2.32
N ILE A 38 -15.83 -1.03 -1.65
CA ILE A 38 -15.94 -2.49 -1.80
C ILE A 38 -17.34 -2.97 -1.39
N GLN A 39 -17.87 -2.45 -0.28
CA GLN A 39 -19.21 -2.80 0.18
C GLN A 39 -20.29 -2.38 -0.82
N SER A 40 -20.16 -1.21 -1.43
CA SER A 40 -21.09 -0.72 -2.44
C SER A 40 -21.09 -1.58 -3.71
N ILE A 41 -19.95 -2.15 -4.10
CA ILE A 41 -19.82 -3.00 -5.30
C ILE A 41 -20.37 -4.39 -5.06
N ILE A 42 -20.05 -5.00 -3.92
CA ILE A 42 -20.28 -6.43 -3.68
C ILE A 42 -21.59 -6.69 -2.92
N GLN A 43 -22.08 -5.70 -2.16
CA GLN A 43 -23.34 -5.76 -1.41
C GLN A 43 -23.48 -7.04 -0.57
N THR A 44 -22.39 -7.48 0.05
CA THR A 44 -22.37 -8.68 0.88
C THR A 44 -22.43 -8.34 2.37
N ASN A 45 -23.00 -9.22 3.18
CA ASN A 45 -22.94 -9.14 4.65
C ASN A 45 -21.68 -9.81 5.22
N ASN A 46 -20.85 -10.45 4.39
CA ASN A 46 -19.65 -11.14 4.87
C ASN A 46 -18.48 -10.17 5.06
N ILE A 47 -18.26 -9.72 6.30
CA ILE A 47 -17.17 -8.80 6.66
C ILE A 47 -15.79 -9.39 6.32
N TYR A 48 -15.58 -10.68 6.51
CA TYR A 48 -14.29 -11.32 6.26
C TYR A 48 -13.91 -11.24 4.78
N LEU A 49 -14.89 -11.38 3.89
CA LEU A 49 -14.69 -11.23 2.46
C LEU A 49 -14.24 -9.80 2.12
N ILE A 50 -14.90 -8.79 2.69
CA ILE A 50 -14.54 -7.37 2.49
C ILE A 50 -13.12 -7.09 2.97
N LEU A 51 -12.73 -7.59 4.15
CA LEU A 51 -11.39 -7.43 4.70
C LEU A 51 -10.31 -8.08 3.83
N ILE A 52 -10.59 -9.28 3.30
CA ILE A 52 -9.68 -9.97 2.38
C ILE A 52 -9.53 -9.16 1.09
N LEU A 53 -10.64 -8.72 0.50
CA LEU A 53 -10.64 -7.96 -0.75
C LEU A 53 -9.95 -6.61 -0.62
N GLU A 54 -10.10 -5.90 0.50
CA GLU A 54 -9.37 -4.66 0.77
C GLU A 54 -7.84 -4.89 0.73
N ARG A 55 -7.35 -5.97 1.34
CA ARG A 55 -5.92 -6.31 1.26
C ARG A 55 -5.46 -6.62 -0.16
N TRP A 56 -6.24 -7.42 -0.90
CA TRP A 56 -5.93 -7.73 -2.30
C TRP A 56 -5.94 -6.49 -3.20
N PHE A 57 -6.90 -5.59 -2.98
CA PHE A 57 -6.99 -4.32 -3.70
C PHE A 57 -5.75 -3.45 -3.45
N PHE A 58 -5.36 -3.26 -2.18
CA PHE A 58 -4.15 -2.48 -1.87
C PHE A 58 -2.86 -3.14 -2.36
N PHE A 59 -2.81 -4.47 -2.39
CA PHE A 59 -1.69 -5.21 -2.95
C PHE A 59 -1.58 -4.95 -4.46
N GLY A 60 -2.66 -5.17 -5.21
CA GLY A 60 -2.71 -4.91 -6.66
C GLY A 60 -2.39 -3.46 -7.01
N PHE A 61 -2.97 -2.50 -6.27
CA PHE A 61 -2.67 -1.07 -6.45
C PHE A 61 -1.17 -0.76 -6.29
N LYS A 62 -0.50 -1.36 -5.30
CA LYS A 62 0.95 -1.17 -5.11
C LYS A 62 1.77 -1.77 -6.26
N VAL A 63 1.38 -2.94 -6.75
CA VAL A 63 2.06 -3.58 -7.89
C VAL A 63 1.94 -2.68 -9.12
N ILE A 64 0.73 -2.27 -9.50
CA ILE A 64 0.48 -1.41 -10.66
C ILE A 64 1.27 -0.09 -10.52
N ARG A 65 1.19 0.56 -9.36
CA ARG A 65 1.94 1.81 -9.10
C ARG A 65 3.45 1.62 -9.23
N SER A 66 3.98 0.51 -8.72
CA SER A 66 5.41 0.19 -8.79
C SER A 66 5.87 -0.04 -10.24
N LEU A 67 5.05 -0.71 -11.04
CA LEU A 67 5.31 -0.95 -12.46
C LEU A 67 5.34 0.37 -13.24
N ILE A 68 4.32 1.23 -13.07
CA ILE A 68 4.25 2.53 -13.76
C ILE A 68 5.44 3.43 -13.40
N ARG A 69 5.83 3.47 -12.12
CA ARG A 69 6.93 4.34 -11.66
C ARG A 69 8.33 3.76 -11.92
N ASN A 70 8.39 2.53 -12.45
CA ASN A 70 9.62 1.80 -12.68
C ASN A 70 10.56 1.86 -11.46
N ASP A 71 9.99 1.57 -10.28
CA ASP A 71 10.65 1.77 -8.98
C ASP A 71 11.99 1.03 -8.88
N TYR A 72 12.13 -0.08 -9.61
CA TYR A 72 13.38 -0.82 -9.75
C TYR A 72 14.51 0.07 -10.28
N MET A 73 14.31 0.67 -11.46
CA MET A 73 15.33 1.50 -12.11
C MET A 73 15.66 2.73 -11.26
N ARG A 74 14.65 3.35 -10.64
CA ARG A 74 14.85 4.51 -9.76
C ARG A 74 15.70 4.16 -8.54
N ASN A 75 15.43 3.04 -7.88
CA ASN A 75 16.19 2.60 -6.72
C ASN A 75 17.61 2.17 -7.12
N ARG A 76 17.76 1.45 -8.23
CA ARG A 76 19.06 1.09 -8.82
C ARG A 76 19.92 2.35 -9.05
N ASN A 77 19.37 3.35 -9.73
CA ASN A 77 20.06 4.63 -9.99
C ASN A 77 20.41 5.38 -8.71
N LYS A 78 19.53 5.36 -7.69
CA LYS A 78 19.81 5.93 -6.36
C LYS A 78 21.05 5.29 -5.72
N TYR A 79 21.17 3.96 -5.79
CA TYR A 79 22.30 3.23 -5.21
C TYR A 79 23.58 3.38 -6.01
N ILE A 80 23.50 3.38 -7.35
CA ILE A 80 24.63 3.71 -8.24
C ILE A 80 25.20 5.07 -7.85
N LYS A 81 24.36 6.09 -7.72
CA LYS A 81 24.78 7.44 -7.33
C LYS A 81 25.37 7.48 -5.92
N LYS A 82 24.75 6.77 -4.97
CA LYS A 82 25.18 6.78 -3.56
C LYS A 82 26.54 6.11 -3.34
N TYR A 83 26.80 5.00 -4.02
CA TYR A 83 27.97 4.15 -3.79
C TYR A 83 28.98 4.18 -4.95
N LYS A 84 28.74 5.00 -5.98
CA LYS A 84 29.57 5.07 -7.22
C LYS A 84 29.83 3.69 -7.82
N LEU A 85 28.81 2.83 -7.82
CA LEU A 85 28.92 1.45 -8.30
C LEU A 85 29.12 1.47 -9.81
N ILE A 86 30.25 0.91 -10.26
CA ILE A 86 30.50 0.63 -11.68
C ILE A 86 29.82 -0.71 -11.96
N TYR A 87 28.65 -0.65 -12.59
CA TYR A 87 28.03 -1.86 -13.13
C TYR A 87 28.68 -2.17 -14.47
N PRO A 88 29.19 -3.39 -14.71
CA PRO A 88 29.48 -3.80 -16.07
C PRO A 88 28.19 -3.68 -16.90
N VAL A 89 28.30 -3.15 -18.12
CA VAL A 89 27.17 -3.06 -19.05
C VAL A 89 26.65 -4.48 -19.26
N GLN A 90 25.49 -4.77 -18.70
CA GLN A 90 24.78 -6.00 -18.99
C GLN A 90 23.99 -5.70 -20.26
N GLU A 91 24.39 -6.32 -21.37
CA GLU A 91 23.63 -6.26 -22.62
C GLU A 91 22.20 -6.69 -22.35
N ASP A 92 21.27 -5.76 -22.57
CA ASP A 92 19.83 -6.00 -22.51
C ASP A 92 19.52 -7.09 -23.55
N ARG A 93 19.21 -8.30 -23.08
CA ARG A 93 18.72 -9.42 -23.89
C ARG A 93 17.21 -9.31 -24.11
#